data_AF-A0A9Q1MY15-F1
#
_entry.id   AF-A0A9Q1MY15-F1
#
_cell.length_a   1.000
_cell.length_b   1.000
_cell.length_c   1.000
_cell.angle_alpha   90.00
_cell.angle_beta   90.00
_cell.angle_gamma   90.00
#
_symmetry.space_group_name_H-M   'P 1'
#
loop_
_entity.id
_entity.type
_entity.pdbx_description
1 polymer ?
#
loop_
_entity_poly.entity_id
_entity_poly.type
_entity_poly.pdbx_seq_one_letter_code
_entity_poly.pdbx_strand_id
1 'polypeptide(L)'
;MAKTSYKLIMLFSFVLLFLLSVNIAESRIVSFAAGLGSNYAMICSKIYGANIGDTCFSIMQQFSVTPEAFTTFNPNLNCDKMFVGEWICLDGSSS
;
A
#
# COMPACT_ATOMS: atom_id res chain seq x y z
N MET A 1 20.64 -47.28 -32.33
CA MET A 1 21.30 -46.20 -31.57
C MET A 1 20.36 -45.09 -31.07
N ALA A 2 19.03 -45.19 -31.23
CA ALA A 2 18.08 -44.16 -30.74
C ALA A 2 17.64 -44.30 -29.27
N LYS A 3 17.93 -45.43 -28.61
CA LYS A 3 17.41 -45.72 -27.25
C LYS A 3 18.15 -45.00 -26.13
N THR A 4 19.45 -44.81 -26.30
CA THR A 4 20.30 -44.05 -25.38
C THR A 4 20.01 -42.55 -25.46
N SER A 5 19.66 -42.06 -26.65
CA SER A 5 19.31 -40.65 -26.87
C SER A 5 18.02 -40.26 -26.15
N TYR A 6 16.94 -41.06 -26.22
CA TYR A 6 15.72 -40.73 -25.48
C TYR A 6 15.88 -40.88 -23.97
N LYS A 7 16.69 -41.85 -23.48
CA LYS A 7 16.97 -41.96 -22.03
C LYS A 7 17.70 -40.73 -21.52
N LEU A 8 18.68 -40.22 -22.27
CA LEU A 8 19.41 -39.02 -21.93
C LEU A 8 18.50 -37.77 -21.98
N ILE A 9 17.64 -37.66 -23.00
CA ILE A 9 16.64 -36.59 -23.11
C ILE A 9 15.65 -36.62 -21.95
N MET A 10 15.15 -37.80 -21.57
CA MET A 10 14.26 -37.97 -20.43
C MET A 10 14.97 -37.60 -19.12
N LEU A 11 16.25 -37.95 -18.98
CA LEU A 11 17.05 -37.62 -17.80
C LEU A 11 17.30 -36.11 -17.69
N PHE A 12 17.61 -35.43 -18.81
CA PHE A 12 17.70 -33.97 -18.85
C PHE A 12 16.36 -33.29 -18.55
N SER A 13 15.24 -33.84 -19.06
CA SER A 13 13.89 -33.33 -18.77
C SER A 13 13.56 -33.44 -17.27
N PHE A 14 13.86 -34.57 -16.64
CA PHE A 14 13.69 -34.75 -15.20
C PHE A 14 14.58 -33.82 -14.37
N VAL A 15 15.83 -33.60 -14.78
CA VAL A 15 16.73 -32.66 -14.11
C VAL A 15 16.22 -31.22 -14.24
N LEU A 16 15.72 -30.82 -15.41
CA LEU A 16 15.14 -29.48 -15.61
C LEU A 16 13.91 -29.25 -14.71
N LEU A 17 13.03 -30.25 -14.62
CA LEU A 17 11.85 -30.22 -13.76
C LEU A 17 12.23 -30.13 -12.27
N PHE A 18 13.24 -30.89 -11.85
CA PHE A 18 13.73 -30.85 -10.47
C PHE A 18 14.34 -29.49 -10.13
N LEU A 19 15.17 -28.92 -11.00
CA LEU A 19 15.76 -27.58 -10.79
C LEU A 19 14.69 -26.50 -10.69
N LEU A 20 13.63 -26.53 -11.51
CA LEU A 20 12.52 -25.58 -11.40
C LEU A 20 11.75 -25.73 -10.08
N SER A 21 11.59 -26.95 -9.57
CA SER A 21 10.94 -27.18 -8.27
C SER A 21 11.77 -26.69 -7.08
N VAL A 22 13.11 -26.78 -7.15
CA VAL A 22 14.01 -26.27 -6.11
C VAL A 22 13.98 -24.73 -6.06
N ASN A 23 13.81 -24.06 -7.21
CA ASN A 23 13.58 -22.60 -7.26
C ASN A 23 12.26 -22.18 -6.58
N ILE A 24 11.25 -23.05 -6.51
CA ILE A 24 10.00 -22.80 -5.78
C ILE A 24 10.19 -23.07 -4.27
N ALA A 25 11.02 -24.04 -3.89
CA ALA A 25 11.30 -24.37 -2.48
C ALA A 25 12.13 -23.30 -1.75
N GLU A 26 12.98 -22.55 -2.46
CA GLU A 26 13.66 -21.35 -1.93
C GLU A 26 12.87 -20.05 -2.11
N SER A 27 11.58 -20.15 -2.46
CA SER A 27 10.68 -19.02 -2.21
C SER A 27 10.54 -18.86 -0.71
N ARG A 28 11.51 -18.19 -0.08
CA ARG A 28 11.22 -17.43 1.13
C ARG A 28 10.01 -16.62 0.76
N ILE A 29 8.90 -16.89 1.45
CA ILE A 29 7.73 -16.06 1.44
C ILE A 29 8.23 -14.63 1.63
N VAL A 30 8.41 -13.90 0.53
CA VAL A 30 8.61 -12.46 0.53
C VAL A 30 7.24 -11.97 0.93
N SER A 31 7.03 -11.91 2.25
CA SER A 31 5.95 -11.24 2.95
C SER A 31 4.74 -10.95 2.06
N PHE A 32 4.03 -11.98 1.59
CA PHE A 32 2.66 -11.84 1.10
C PHE A 32 1.68 -11.56 2.26
N ALA A 33 2.22 -11.30 3.45
CA ALA A 33 1.56 -10.65 4.58
C ALA A 33 1.74 -9.11 4.59
N ALA A 34 2.24 -8.50 3.51
CA ALA A 34 2.23 -7.03 3.31
C ALA A 34 1.33 -6.59 2.14
N GLY A 35 0.44 -7.48 1.66
CA GLY A 35 -0.45 -7.21 0.52
C GLY A 35 -1.94 -7.48 0.79
N LEU A 36 -2.28 -8.07 1.95
CA LEU A 36 -3.64 -8.00 2.48
C LEU A 36 -3.71 -6.77 3.38
N GLY A 37 -3.42 -5.60 2.81
CA GLY A 37 -3.99 -4.38 3.35
C GLY A 37 -5.49 -4.61 3.28
N SER A 38 -6.12 -4.85 4.43
CA SER A 38 -7.55 -4.65 4.55
C SER A 38 -7.86 -3.36 3.80
N ASN A 39 -8.84 -3.41 2.90
CA ASN A 39 -9.38 -2.22 2.26
C ASN A 39 -10.12 -1.40 3.34
N TYR A 40 -9.45 -1.04 4.42
CA TYR A 40 -9.76 0.09 5.27
C TYR A 40 -9.44 1.32 4.43
N ALA A 41 -10.20 1.50 3.36
CA ALA A 41 -10.31 2.76 2.69
C ALA A 41 -10.82 3.72 3.76
N MET A 42 -9.96 4.63 4.19
CA MET A 42 -10.38 5.69 5.09
C MET A 42 -11.36 6.56 4.32
N ILE A 43 -12.63 6.49 4.67
CA ILE A 43 -13.68 7.29 4.06
C ILE A 43 -13.71 8.61 4.82
N CYS A 44 -13.49 9.71 4.11
CA CYS A 44 -13.68 11.04 4.68
C CYS A 44 -15.17 11.39 4.72
N SER A 45 -15.75 11.51 5.90
CA SER A 45 -17.15 11.89 6.12
C SER A 45 -17.35 13.40 6.09
N LYS A 46 -16.31 14.18 6.43
CA LYS A 46 -16.36 15.64 6.45
C LYS A 46 -15.14 16.25 5.80
N ILE A 47 -15.35 16.99 4.71
CA ILE A 47 -14.30 17.63 3.92
C ILE A 47 -14.42 19.15 4.04
N TYR A 48 -13.28 19.83 4.14
CA TYR A 48 -13.17 21.30 4.13
C TYR A 48 -12.18 21.72 3.03
N GLY A 49 -12.56 22.73 2.24
CA GLY A 49 -11.64 23.35 1.27
C GLY A 49 -10.89 24.49 1.93
N ALA A 50 -9.56 24.42 1.96
CA ALA A 50 -8.73 25.46 2.57
C ALA A 50 -8.98 26.85 1.95
N ASN A 51 -9.13 27.87 2.78
CA ASN A 51 -9.34 29.25 2.37
C ASN A 51 -8.08 30.10 2.54
N ILE A 52 -8.12 31.33 2.04
CA ILE A 52 -7.01 32.26 2.18
C ILE A 52 -6.74 32.57 3.67
N GLY A 53 -5.48 32.45 4.07
CA GLY A 53 -5.05 32.67 5.46
C GLY A 53 -5.20 31.46 6.38
N ASP A 54 -5.73 30.34 5.89
CA ASP A 54 -5.79 29.11 6.68
C ASP A 54 -4.41 28.51 6.91
N THR A 55 -4.25 27.89 8.07
CA THR A 55 -3.15 26.99 8.42
C THR A 55 -3.75 25.69 8.94
N CYS A 56 -2.99 24.59 8.94
CA CYS A 56 -3.45 23.37 9.62
C CYS A 56 -3.90 23.64 11.06
N PHE A 57 -3.19 24.50 11.79
CA PHE A 57 -3.51 24.83 13.17
C PHE A 57 -4.85 25.58 13.31
N SER A 58 -5.08 26.59 12.46
CA SER A 58 -6.34 27.35 12.51
C SER A 58 -7.53 26.48 12.14
N ILE A 59 -7.38 25.58 11.15
CA ILE A 59 -8.42 24.62 10.77
C ILE A 59 -8.71 23.65 11.93
N MET A 60 -7.68 23.04 12.53
CA MET A 60 -7.85 22.15 13.68
C MET A 60 -8.56 22.84 14.84
N GLN A 61 -8.17 24.07 15.17
CA GLN A 61 -8.79 24.85 16.24
C GLN A 61 -10.25 25.21 15.92
N GLN A 62 -10.53 25.65 14.69
CA GLN A 62 -11.87 26.04 14.25
C GLN A 62 -12.85 24.86 14.30
N PHE A 63 -12.40 23.68 13.91
CA PHE A 63 -13.24 22.48 13.83
C PHE A 63 -13.09 21.55 15.04
N SER A 64 -12.32 21.93 16.05
CA SER A 64 -12.04 21.13 17.24
C SER A 64 -11.51 19.73 16.91
N VAL A 65 -10.65 19.60 15.89
CA VAL A 65 -10.02 18.34 15.50
C VAL A 65 -8.67 18.21 16.21
N THR A 66 -8.39 17.06 16.81
CA THR A 66 -7.09 16.84 17.47
C THR A 66 -5.96 16.67 16.45
N PRO A 67 -4.70 17.01 16.80
CA PRO A 67 -3.56 16.79 15.91
C PRO A 67 -3.38 15.34 15.46
N GLU A 68 -3.64 14.37 16.35
CA GLU A 68 -3.54 12.95 15.99
C GLU A 68 -4.61 12.55 14.97
N ALA A 69 -5.86 12.99 15.15
CA ALA A 69 -6.94 12.71 14.21
C ALA A 69 -6.69 13.39 12.86
N PHE A 70 -6.29 14.66 12.88
CA PHE A 70 -6.03 15.44 11.67
C PHE A 70 -4.91 14.83 10.81
N THR A 71 -3.81 14.40 11.42
CA THR A 71 -2.69 13.75 10.69
C THR A 71 -3.07 12.36 10.20
N THR A 72 -3.89 11.63 10.97
CA THR A 72 -4.43 10.33 10.56
C THR A 72 -5.32 10.48 9.33
N PHE A 73 -6.21 11.48 9.30
CA PHE A 73 -7.11 11.73 8.18
C PHE A 73 -6.42 12.29 6.93
N ASN A 74 -5.27 12.93 7.10
CA ASN A 74 -4.57 13.63 6.02
C ASN A 74 -3.09 13.20 5.94
N PRO A 75 -2.79 11.90 5.70
CA PRO A 75 -1.44 11.37 5.78
C PRO A 75 -0.47 11.95 4.74
N ASN A 76 -0.99 12.57 3.68
CA ASN A 76 -0.21 13.17 2.59
C ASN A 76 -0.16 14.72 2.66
N LEU A 77 -0.86 15.34 3.61
CA LEU A 77 -0.92 16.79 3.71
C LEU A 77 0.39 17.34 4.30
N ASN A 78 0.98 18.31 3.62
CA ASN A 78 2.11 19.07 4.12
C ASN A 78 1.65 20.46 4.56
N CYS A 79 1.58 20.69 5.87
CA CYS A 79 1.09 21.94 6.44
C CYS A 79 1.91 23.19 6.06
N ASP A 80 3.19 23.04 5.72
CA ASP A 80 4.04 24.16 5.27
C ASP A 80 3.82 24.52 3.80
N LYS A 81 3.11 23.66 3.05
CA LYS A 81 2.83 23.81 1.62
C LYS A 81 1.34 23.78 1.29
N MET A 82 0.48 23.91 2.31
CA MET A 82 -0.96 23.91 2.12
C MET A 82 -1.39 25.09 1.25
N PHE A 83 -2.30 24.86 0.31
CA PHE A 83 -2.74 25.88 -0.64
C PHE A 83 -4.27 26.08 -0.61
N VAL A 84 -4.71 27.26 -1.06
CA VAL A 84 -6.15 27.58 -1.13
C VAL A 84 -6.84 26.63 -2.11
N GLY A 85 -7.96 26.04 -1.67
CA GLY A 85 -8.72 25.05 -2.41
C GLY A 85 -8.26 23.60 -2.17
N GLU A 86 -7.23 23.36 -1.37
CA GLU A 86 -6.84 22.01 -0.98
C GLU A 86 -7.93 21.36 -0.10
N TRP A 87 -8.27 20.10 -0.41
CA TRP A 87 -9.28 19.36 0.34
C TRP A 87 -8.69 18.73 1.58
N ILE A 88 -9.21 19.13 2.74
CA ILE A 88 -8.79 18.70 4.06
C ILE A 88 -9.88 17.83 4.68
N CYS A 89 -9.52 16.63 5.11
CA CYS A 89 -10.43 15.74 5.81
C CYS A 89 -10.46 16.08 7.31
N LEU A 90 -11.67 16.33 7.84
CA LEU A 90 -11.90 16.71 9.24
C LEU A 90 -12.48 15.57 10.09
N ASP A 91 -13.07 14.57 9.43
CA ASP A 91 -13.64 13.38 10.06
C ASP A 91 -13.61 12.23 9.06
N GLY A 92 -13.28 11.03 9.52
CA GLY A 92 -13.20 9.85 8.68
C GLY A 92 -13.21 8.54 9.46
N SER A 93 -13.64 7.48 8.78
CA SER A 93 -13.78 6.14 9.35
C SER A 93 -13.20 5.08 8.42
N SER A 94 -12.64 4.02 8.99
CA SER A 94 -12.15 2.87 8.25
C SER A 94 -13.29 1.89 7.93
N SER A 95 -13.53 1.58 6.66
CA SER A 95 -14.53 0.60 6.22
C SER A 95 -14.08 -0.85 6.34
#